data_AF-A0A8H4S532-F1
#
_entry.id   AF-A0A8H4S532-F1
#
_cell.length_a   1.000
_cell.length_b   1.000
_cell.length_c   1.000
_cell.angle_alpha   90.00
_cell.angle_beta   90.00
_cell.angle_gamma   90.00
#
_symmetry.space_group_name_H-M   'P 1'
#
loop_
_entity.id
_entity.type
_entity.pdbx_description
1 polymer ?
#
loop_
_entity_poly.entity_id
_entity_poly.type
_entity_poly.pdbx_seq_one_letter_code
_entity_poly.pdbx_strand_id
1 'polypeptide(L)'
;MATTIAEVVVHRNAGGNIRHALRDILILDALVKLEEIAIVHYTDCGTLRFTDEQLRTALKKQTNETHWAKIEAIEFGAASG
;
A
#
# COMPACT_ATOMS: atom_id res chain seq x y z
N MET A 1 -32.00 15.98 -5.67
CA MET A 1 -31.30 14.81 -5.11
C MET A 1 -30.45 15.30 -3.96
N ALA A 2 -30.73 14.86 -2.74
CA ALA A 2 -29.87 15.17 -1.61
C ALA A 2 -28.55 14.42 -1.81
N THR A 3 -27.44 15.14 -1.89
CA THR A 3 -26.11 14.55 -1.80
C THR A 3 -25.94 14.07 -0.37
N THR A 4 -26.30 12.82 -0.10
CA THR A 4 -25.96 12.20 1.18
C THR A 4 -24.45 12.16 1.23
N ILE A 5 -23.84 12.91 2.15
CA ILE A 5 -22.43 12.70 2.47
C ILE A 5 -22.40 11.38 3.22
N ALA A 6 -22.22 10.28 2.49
CA ALA A 6 -21.95 9.00 3.10
C ALA A 6 -20.58 9.09 3.76
N GLU A 7 -20.50 8.81 5.05
CA GLU A 7 -19.22 8.65 5.73
C GLU A 7 -18.61 7.33 5.25
N VAL A 8 -17.49 7.43 4.53
CA VAL A 8 -16.76 6.27 3.98
C VAL A 8 -15.41 6.14 4.64
N VAL A 9 -14.94 4.90 4.80
CA VAL A 9 -13.57 4.66 5.25
C VAL A 9 -12.61 4.90 4.09
N VAL A 10 -11.65 5.81 4.28
CA VAL A 10 -10.62 6.11 3.28
C VAL A 10 -9.28 5.58 3.77
N HIS A 11 -8.86 4.42 3.25
CA HIS A 11 -7.53 3.86 3.50
C HIS A 11 -6.58 4.20 2.33
N ARG A 12 -5.41 4.77 2.65
CA ARG A 12 -4.41 5.19 1.64
C ARG A 12 -3.04 4.63 1.98
N ASN A 13 -2.39 4.00 1.01
CA ASN A 13 -1.02 3.52 1.10
C ASN A 13 -0.30 3.72 -0.25
N ALA A 14 1.00 3.39 -0.32
CA ALA A 14 1.78 3.52 -1.54
C ALA A 14 1.17 2.68 -2.67
N GLY A 15 0.77 3.35 -3.75
CA GLY A 15 0.16 2.72 -4.93
C GLY A 15 -1.29 2.27 -4.77
N GLY A 16 -1.95 2.51 -3.64
CA GLY A 16 -3.27 1.92 -3.37
C GLY A 16 -3.22 0.39 -3.42
N ASN A 17 -2.14 -0.19 -2.87
CA ASN A 17 -1.85 -1.61 -2.91
C ASN A 17 -2.73 -2.38 -1.92
N ILE A 18 -3.53 -3.30 -2.45
CA ILE A 18 -4.49 -4.08 -1.68
C ILE A 18 -3.83 -5.02 -0.67
N ARG A 19 -2.64 -5.55 -0.96
CA ARG A 19 -1.91 -6.46 -0.05
C ARG A 19 -1.57 -5.74 1.26
N HIS A 20 -1.15 -4.49 1.15
CA HIS A 20 -0.83 -3.63 2.30
C HIS A 20 -2.08 -3.12 3.03
N ALA A 21 -3.23 -3.07 2.35
CA ALA A 21 -4.50 -2.67 2.96
C ALA A 21 -5.26 -3.83 3.61
N LEU A 22 -4.93 -5.08 3.29
CA LEU A 22 -5.76 -6.25 3.63
C LEU A 22 -6.01 -6.39 5.14
N ARG A 23 -4.97 -6.21 5.96
CA ARG A 23 -5.09 -6.27 7.43
C ARG A 23 -6.11 -5.25 7.95
N ASP A 24 -6.10 -4.05 7.40
CA ASP A 24 -7.02 -2.99 7.82
C ASP A 24 -8.43 -3.24 7.30
N ILE A 25 -8.58 -3.73 6.07
CA ILE A 25 -9.88 -4.14 5.51
C ILE A 25 -10.54 -5.20 6.39
N LEU A 26 -9.79 -6.23 6.80
CA LEU A 26 -10.32 -7.30 7.66
C LEU A 26 -10.77 -6.78 9.03
N ILE A 27 -10.03 -5.83 9.61
CA ILE A 27 -10.41 -5.20 10.89
C ILE A 27 -11.69 -4.38 10.70
N LEU A 28 -11.75 -3.56 9.65
CA LEU A 28 -12.91 -2.71 9.38
C LEU A 28 -14.14 -3.54 9.06
N ASP A 29 -14.01 -4.59 8.26
CA ASP A 29 -15.11 -5.48 7.97
C ASP A 29 -15.67 -6.16 9.24
N ALA A 30 -14.79 -6.61 10.14
CA ALA A 30 -15.21 -7.19 11.41
C ALA A 30 -15.91 -6.19 12.36
N LEU A 31 -15.53 -4.90 12.31
CA LEU A 31 -16.03 -3.88 13.25
C LEU A 31 -17.24 -3.11 12.72
N VAL A 32 -17.23 -2.74 11.44
CA VAL A 32 -18.25 -1.88 10.82
C VAL A 32 -19.04 -2.55 9.70
N LYS A 33 -18.69 -3.79 9.32
CA LYS A 33 -19.30 -4.56 8.22
C LYS A 33 -19.27 -3.81 6.90
N LEU A 34 -18.15 -3.93 6.18
CA LEU A 34 -17.99 -3.26 4.89
C LEU A 34 -18.84 -3.99 3.84
N GLU A 35 -19.87 -3.33 3.32
CA GLU A 35 -20.71 -3.92 2.26
C GLU A 35 -20.11 -3.75 0.86
N GLU A 36 -19.31 -2.71 0.66
CA GLU A 36 -18.71 -2.37 -0.62
C GLU A 36 -17.28 -1.83 -0.44
N ILE A 37 -16.40 -2.19 -1.37
CA ILE A 37 -15.02 -1.72 -1.41
C ILE A 37 -14.70 -1.21 -2.82
N ALA A 38 -14.26 0.05 -2.90
CA ALA A 38 -13.74 0.64 -4.13
C ALA A 38 -12.21 0.76 -4.06
N ILE A 39 -11.51 0.21 -5.06
CA ILE A 39 -10.06 0.36 -5.21
C ILE A 39 -9.79 1.44 -6.24
N VAL A 40 -9.11 2.51 -5.82
CA VAL A 40 -8.80 3.66 -6.68
C VAL A 40 -7.29 3.80 -6.85
N HIS A 41 -6.81 3.53 -8.05
CA HIS A 41 -5.46 3.88 -8.50
C HIS A 41 -5.49 5.20 -9.27
N TYR A 42 -4.31 5.77 -9.52
CA TYR A 42 -4.15 6.98 -10.31
C TYR A 42 -3.07 6.79 -11.38
N THR A 43 -3.22 7.50 -12.49
CA THR A 43 -2.22 7.56 -13.57
C THR A 43 -0.95 8.26 -13.10
N ASP A 44 0.19 7.93 -13.71
CA ASP A 44 1.51 8.45 -13.28
C ASP A 44 1.87 8.11 -11.83
N CYS A 45 1.46 6.92 -11.37
CA CYS A 45 1.77 6.45 -10.03
C CYS A 45 3.28 6.21 -9.86
N GLY A 46 3.86 6.78 -8.80
CA GLY A 46 5.29 6.63 -8.52
C GLY A 46 5.76 5.18 -8.32
N THR A 47 4.86 4.28 -7.90
CA THR A 47 5.16 2.84 -7.72
C THR A 47 5.35 2.08 -9.04
N LEU A 48 5.08 2.73 -10.19
CA LEU A 48 5.36 2.20 -11.54
C LEU A 48 6.78 2.52 -12.03
N ARG A 49 7.58 3.24 -11.23
CA ARG A 49 8.89 3.76 -11.65
C ARG A 49 10.08 3.01 -11.04
N PHE A 50 9.85 1.99 -10.22
CA PHE A 50 10.92 1.23 -9.55
C PHE A 50 10.52 -0.22 -9.27
N THR A 51 11.48 -1.13 -9.23
CA THR A 51 11.25 -2.50 -8.74
C THR A 51 11.56 -2.62 -7.25
N ASP A 52 11.03 -3.66 -6.58
CA ASP A 52 11.38 -3.96 -5.18
C ASP A 52 12.90 -4.12 -5.01
N GLU A 53 13.59 -4.72 -5.98
CA GLU A 53 15.05 -4.90 -5.95
C GLU A 53 15.83 -3.58 -6.05
N GLN A 54 15.37 -2.65 -6.91
CA GLN A 54 15.93 -1.31 -7.00
C GLN A 54 15.77 -0.55 -5.67
N LEU A 55 14.60 -0.69 -5.03
CA LEU A 55 14.34 -0.06 -3.74
C LEU A 55 15.18 -0.66 -2.62
N ARG A 56 15.31 -2.00 -2.55
CA ARG A 56 16.21 -2.68 -1.61
C ARG A 56 17.65 -2.20 -1.77
N THR A 57 18.14 -2.15 -3.00
CA THR A 57 19.49 -1.67 -3.31
C THR A 57 19.69 -0.22 -2.87
N ALA A 58 18.72 0.65 -3.12
CA ALA A 58 18.78 2.05 -2.70
C ALA A 58 18.79 2.19 -1.18
N LEU A 59 17.95 1.45 -0.46
CA LEU A 59 17.88 1.48 1.00
C LEU A 59 19.15 0.93 1.66
N LYS A 60 19.73 -0.15 1.13
CA LYS A 60 21.00 -0.70 1.64
C LYS A 60 22.15 0.30 1.53
N LYS A 61 22.19 1.14 0.49
CA LYS A 61 23.17 2.22 0.34
C LYS A 61 22.99 3.37 1.35
N GLN A 62 21.81 3.49 1.94
CA GLN A 62 21.45 4.56 2.88
C GLN A 62 21.44 4.07 4.34
N THR A 63 21.67 2.78 4.58
CA THR A 63 21.52 2.15 5.90
C THR A 63 22.71 1.25 6.24
N ASN A 64 22.93 1.01 7.53
CA ASN A 64 23.98 0.09 7.99
C ASN A 64 23.62 -1.37 7.65
N GLU A 65 24.62 -2.19 7.34
CA GLU A 65 24.50 -3.63 7.03
C GLU A 65 23.66 -4.42 8.05
N THR A 66 23.67 -4.00 9.32
CA THR A 66 22.84 -4.60 10.39
C THR A 66 21.32 -4.56 10.09
N HIS A 67 20.86 -3.71 9.18
CA HIS A 67 19.45 -3.58 8.79
C HIS A 67 19.11 -4.33 7.50
N TRP A 68 20.10 -4.83 6.76
CA TRP A 68 19.88 -5.36 5.41
C TRP A 68 18.97 -6.59 5.39
N ALA A 69 19.08 -7.48 6.38
CA ALA A 69 18.18 -8.63 6.50
C ALA A 69 16.71 -8.21 6.66
N LYS A 70 16.45 -7.11 7.38
CA LYS A 70 15.09 -6.55 7.51
C LYS A 70 14.61 -5.95 6.19
N ILE A 71 15.48 -5.23 5.48
CA ILE A 71 15.16 -4.65 4.17
C ILE A 71 14.81 -5.73 3.14
N GLU A 72 15.53 -6.84 3.14
CA GLU A 72 15.24 -7.98 2.26
C GLU A 72 13.89 -8.63 2.56
N ALA A 73 13.53 -8.71 3.84
CA ALA A 73 12.26 -9.29 4.27
C ALA A 73 11.03 -8.39 4.02
N ILE A 74 11.21 -7.14 3.60
CA ILE A 74 10.08 -6.25 3.29
C ILE A 74 9.58 -6.57 1.87
N GLU A 75 8.27 -6.81 1.78
CA GLU A 75 7.51 -6.75 0.53
C GLU A 75 7.13 -5.28 0.30
N PHE A 76 7.80 -4.59 -0.62
CA PHE A 76 7.49 -3.18 -0.86
C PHE A 76 6.27 -3.03 -1.76
N GLY A 77 6.04 -4.00 -2.66
CA GLY A 77 4.84 -4.03 -3.49
C GLY A 77 4.90 -2.97 -4.58
N ALA A 78 6.09 -2.76 -5.17
CA ALA A 78 6.24 -2.05 -6.43
C ALA A 78 5.28 -2.61 -7.49
N ALA A 79 4.73 -1.73 -8.32
CA ALA A 79 3.84 -2.11 -9.41
C ALA A 79 4.60 -2.36 -10.71
N SER A 80 5.82 -1.84 -10.82
CA SER A 80 6.77 -2.23 -11.87
C SER A 80 7.65 -3.38 -11.38
N GLY A 81 7.33 -4.61 -11.80
CA GLY A 81 8.11 -5.81 -11.50
C GLY A 81 7.27 -6.93 -10.95
#